data_AF-A0A0F6QXZ7-F1
#
_entry.id   AF-A0A0F6QXZ7-F1
#
_cell.length_a   1.000
_cell.length_b   1.000
_cell.length_c   1.000
_cell.angle_alpha   90.00
_cell.angle_beta   90.00
_cell.angle_gamma   90.00
#
_symmetry.space_group_name_H-M   'P 1'
#
loop_
_entity.id
_entity.type
_entity.pdbx_description
1 polymer ?
#
loop_
_entity_poly.entity_id
_entity_poly.type
_entity_poly.pdbx_seq_one_letter_code
_entity_poly.pdbx_strand_id
1 'polypeptide(L)'
;MEDAAPTRSHTLMEYFAKPTKPDLIIHVVIWAWILIVNVAAHAMHLEAWPMYFIPLFFFLLDADVKKIVMIFASSAIGIILAFCLRSGMMLLAPAFGEMPAFIMVIAAVLGILLIGGTYAPGFLNNIAFAYLIAASIMITDLDAGKLFNHLAVLFIGGGIMLGGCILLATFAMKKLGVEEGAKDNADKDDPEPEKVSVR
;
A
#
# COMPACT_ATOMS: atom_id res chain seq x y z
N MET A 1 -10.91 -43.98 -18.30
CA MET A 1 -11.47 -42.83 -19.04
C MET A 1 -11.61 -41.73 -18.03
N GLU A 2 -10.70 -40.76 -18.13
CA GLU A 2 -10.49 -39.64 -17.21
C GLU A 2 -11.79 -38.91 -16.89
N ASP A 3 -12.11 -38.82 -15.59
CA ASP A 3 -13.06 -37.86 -15.05
C ASP A 3 -12.27 -36.57 -14.78
N ALA A 4 -12.21 -35.71 -15.80
CA ALA A 4 -11.51 -34.43 -15.71
C ALA A 4 -12.42 -33.41 -15.00
N ALA A 5 -12.16 -33.21 -13.71
CA ALA A 5 -12.67 -32.09 -12.93
C ALA A 5 -12.42 -30.77 -13.68
N PRO A 6 -13.36 -29.81 -13.68
CA PRO A 6 -13.18 -28.54 -14.37
C PRO A 6 -12.07 -27.76 -13.67
N THR A 7 -10.89 -27.73 -14.28
CA THR A 7 -9.81 -26.83 -13.90
C THR A 7 -10.33 -25.42 -14.15
N ARG A 8 -10.69 -24.71 -13.08
CA ARG A 8 -11.18 -23.33 -13.09
C ARG A 8 -10.05 -22.41 -13.53
N SER A 9 -9.76 -22.40 -14.83
CA SER A 9 -8.92 -21.40 -15.44
C SER A 9 -9.69 -20.08 -15.36
N HIS A 10 -9.23 -19.18 -14.50
CA HIS A 10 -9.68 -17.78 -14.50
C HIS A 10 -9.31 -17.18 -15.86
N THR A 11 -10.21 -17.30 -16.83
CA THR A 11 -9.98 -16.81 -18.19
C THR A 11 -9.82 -15.29 -18.15
N LEU A 12 -8.81 -14.76 -18.86
CA LEU A 12 -8.55 -13.32 -19.04
C LEU A 12 -9.80 -12.49 -19.44
N MET A 13 -10.86 -13.15 -19.91
CA MET A 13 -12.17 -12.58 -20.22
C MET A 13 -12.91 -12.02 -18.99
N GLU A 14 -12.71 -12.56 -17.78
CA GLU A 14 -13.31 -12.02 -16.54
C GLU A 14 -12.75 -10.64 -16.18
N TYR A 15 -11.47 -10.37 -16.50
CA TYR A 15 -10.82 -9.08 -16.24
C TYR A 15 -11.31 -7.97 -17.18
N PHE A 16 -11.86 -8.34 -18.35
CA PHE A 16 -12.52 -7.43 -19.30
C PHE A 16 -14.04 -7.48 -19.21
N ALA A 17 -14.61 -8.20 -18.23
CA ALA A 17 -16.03 -8.14 -17.96
C ALA A 17 -16.39 -6.68 -17.64
N LYS A 18 -17.34 -6.10 -18.39
CA LYS A 18 -17.77 -4.73 -18.17
C LYS A 18 -18.18 -4.57 -16.70
N PRO A 19 -17.65 -3.57 -15.98
CA PRO A 19 -18.03 -3.35 -14.60
C PRO A 19 -19.55 -3.18 -14.53
N THR A 20 -20.17 -3.83 -13.54
CA THR A 20 -21.61 -3.72 -13.39
C THR A 20 -21.96 -2.29 -12.97
N LYS A 21 -23.21 -1.86 -13.24
CA LYS A 21 -23.68 -0.53 -12.83
C LYS A 21 -23.44 -0.21 -11.33
N PRO A 22 -23.66 -1.14 -10.37
CA PRO A 22 -23.35 -0.88 -8.96
C PRO A 22 -21.85 -0.72 -8.69
N ASP A 23 -20.99 -1.50 -9.35
CA ASP A 23 -19.53 -1.35 -9.21
C ASP A 23 -19.09 0.05 -9.64
N LEU A 24 -19.60 0.52 -10.78
CA LEU A 24 -19.30 1.86 -11.27
C LEU A 24 -19.72 2.96 -10.26
N ILE A 25 -20.89 2.80 -9.63
CA ILE A 25 -21.36 3.77 -8.62
C ILE A 25 -20.43 3.80 -7.42
N ILE A 26 -19.99 2.64 -6.92
CA ILE A 26 -19.05 2.56 -5.79
C ILE A 26 -17.72 3.24 -6.14
N HIS A 27 -17.16 2.96 -7.33
CA HIS A 27 -15.93 3.58 -7.79
C HIS A 27 -16.05 5.11 -7.95
N VAL A 28 -17.18 5.60 -8.47
CA VAL A 28 -17.45 7.04 -8.61
C VAL A 28 -17.56 7.73 -7.25
N VAL A 29 -18.21 7.08 -6.27
CA VAL A 29 -18.33 7.62 -4.90
C VAL A 29 -16.97 7.68 -4.21
N ILE A 30 -16.17 6.62 -4.31
CA ILE A 30 -14.80 6.60 -3.77
C ILE A 30 -13.94 7.67 -4.45
N TRP A 31 -14.01 7.78 -5.78
CA TRP A 31 -13.31 8.81 -6.52
C TRP A 31 -13.71 10.23 -6.11
N ALA A 32 -15.02 10.49 -5.93
CA ALA A 32 -15.50 11.77 -5.46
C ALA A 32 -14.98 12.12 -4.06
N TRP A 33 -14.92 11.13 -3.16
CA TRP A 33 -14.32 11.31 -1.84
C TRP A 33 -12.84 11.66 -1.91
N ILE A 34 -12.09 10.94 -2.74
CA ILE A 34 -10.65 11.21 -2.95
C ILE A 34 -10.44 12.66 -3.40
N LEU A 35 -11.28 13.17 -4.31
CA LEU A 35 -11.23 14.55 -4.75
C LEU A 35 -11.57 15.56 -3.65
N ILE A 36 -12.60 15.31 -2.85
CA ILE A 36 -13.00 16.18 -1.74
C ILE A 36 -11.84 16.32 -0.75
N VAL A 37 -11.26 15.18 -0.35
CA VAL A 37 -10.13 15.16 0.57
C VAL A 37 -8.90 15.85 -0.04
N ASN A 38 -8.66 15.69 -1.35
CA ASN A 38 -7.56 16.37 -2.04
C ASN A 38 -7.72 17.91 -2.03
N VAL A 39 -8.92 18.41 -2.31
CA VAL A 39 -9.20 19.86 -2.23
C VAL A 39 -8.99 20.37 -0.79
N ALA A 40 -9.46 19.62 0.21
CA ALA A 40 -9.27 19.99 1.62
C ALA A 40 -7.79 20.02 2.01
N ALA A 41 -7.00 19.02 1.60
CA ALA A 41 -5.58 18.95 1.91
C ALA A 41 -4.78 20.10 1.25
N HIS A 42 -5.13 20.46 0.01
CA HIS A 42 -4.57 21.64 -0.67
C HIS A 42 -4.93 22.95 0.03
N ALA A 43 -6.17 23.10 0.48
CA ALA A 43 -6.61 24.30 1.21
C ALA A 43 -5.87 24.48 2.55
N MET A 44 -5.41 23.39 3.16
CA MET A 44 -4.62 23.40 4.40
C MET A 44 -3.10 23.48 4.16
N HIS A 45 -2.65 23.60 2.90
CA HIS A 45 -1.23 23.59 2.51
C HIS A 45 -0.44 22.37 3.03
N LEU A 46 -1.10 21.21 3.13
CA LEU A 46 -0.47 19.98 3.59
C LEU A 46 0.25 19.27 2.43
N GLU A 47 1.40 18.67 2.71
CA GLU A 47 2.10 17.77 1.80
C GLU A 47 1.33 16.43 1.74
N ALA A 48 0.23 16.42 0.99
CA ALA A 48 -0.79 15.37 1.00
C ALA A 48 -0.40 14.08 0.27
N TRP A 49 0.78 14.03 -0.35
CA TRP A 49 1.17 12.85 -1.11
C TRP A 49 1.15 11.54 -0.30
N PRO A 50 1.57 11.46 0.99
CA PRO A 50 1.60 10.19 1.73
C PRO A 50 0.21 9.59 1.91
N MET A 51 -0.81 10.41 2.14
CA MET A 51 -2.17 9.92 2.39
C MET A 51 -2.84 9.32 1.16
N TYR A 52 -2.41 9.69 -0.06
CA TYR A 52 -3.00 9.18 -1.30
C TYR A 52 -2.58 7.76 -1.65
N PHE A 53 -1.41 7.33 -1.19
CA PHE A 53 -0.91 5.98 -1.43
C PHE A 53 -1.61 4.93 -0.53
N ILE A 54 -2.15 5.34 0.62
CA ILE A 54 -2.87 4.45 1.54
C ILE A 54 -4.08 3.76 0.88
N PRO A 55 -5.08 4.47 0.34
CA PRO A 55 -6.22 3.82 -0.31
C PRO A 55 -5.78 2.99 -1.53
N LEU A 56 -4.76 3.45 -2.27
CA LEU A 56 -4.20 2.70 -3.39
C LEU A 56 -3.68 1.33 -2.94
N PHE A 57 -2.79 1.28 -1.94
CA PHE A 57 -2.27 0.00 -1.43
C PHE A 57 -3.34 -0.87 -0.77
N PHE A 58 -4.33 -0.25 -0.14
CA PHE A 58 -5.46 -0.99 0.42
C PHE A 58 -6.26 -1.71 -0.67
N PHE A 59 -6.60 -1.03 -1.77
CA PHE A 59 -7.30 -1.66 -2.89
C PHE A 59 -6.42 -2.64 -3.66
N LEU A 60 -5.10 -2.41 -3.77
CA LEU A 60 -4.16 -3.37 -4.35
C LEU A 60 -4.03 -4.67 -3.54
N LEU A 61 -4.33 -4.63 -2.24
CA LEU A 61 -4.27 -5.77 -1.33
C LEU A 61 -5.66 -6.37 -1.05
N ASP A 62 -6.55 -6.30 -2.05
CA ASP A 62 -7.90 -6.87 -2.03
C ASP A 62 -8.82 -6.26 -0.95
N ALA A 63 -8.56 -5.02 -0.53
CA ALA A 63 -9.33 -4.31 0.50
C ALA A 63 -9.44 -5.07 1.84
N ASP A 64 -8.42 -5.85 2.21
CA ASP A 64 -8.39 -6.60 3.47
C ASP A 64 -8.11 -5.67 4.66
N VAL A 65 -9.10 -5.54 5.54
CA VAL A 65 -9.03 -4.72 6.77
C VAL A 65 -7.92 -5.15 7.73
N LYS A 66 -7.51 -6.43 7.71
CA LYS A 66 -6.41 -6.92 8.56
C LYS A 66 -5.06 -6.36 8.11
N LYS A 67 -4.92 -6.04 6.83
CA LYS A 67 -3.70 -5.50 6.24
C LYS A 67 -3.56 -3.99 6.43
N ILE A 68 -4.57 -3.30 6.95
CA ILE A 68 -4.51 -1.84 7.19
C ILE A 68 -3.32 -1.49 8.09
N VAL A 69 -3.15 -2.17 9.22
CA VAL A 69 -2.04 -1.89 10.14
C VAL A 69 -0.69 -2.10 9.45
N MET A 70 -0.58 -3.17 8.65
CA MET A 70 0.61 -3.46 7.85
C MET A 70 0.90 -2.34 6.83
N ILE A 71 -0.13 -1.88 6.11
CA ILE A 71 -0.01 -0.79 5.13
C ILE A 71 0.54 0.47 5.81
N PHE A 72 -0.07 0.92 6.91
CA PHE A 72 0.38 2.13 7.60
C PHE A 72 1.78 1.96 8.19
N ALA A 73 2.08 0.81 8.80
CA ALA A 73 3.39 0.56 9.40
C ALA A 73 4.50 0.52 8.34
N SER A 74 4.31 -0.22 7.24
CA SER A 74 5.25 -0.26 6.13
C SER A 74 5.43 1.10 5.47
N SER A 75 4.35 1.87 5.31
CA SER A 75 4.40 3.22 4.75
C SER A 75 5.26 4.14 5.63
N ALA A 76 5.07 4.10 6.95
CA ALA A 76 5.86 4.89 7.89
C ALA A 76 7.35 4.50 7.83
N ILE A 77 7.65 3.21 7.76
CA ILE A 77 9.02 2.70 7.64
C ILE A 77 9.66 3.18 6.33
N GLY A 78 8.94 3.19 5.22
CA GLY A 78 9.43 3.72 3.94
C GLY A 78 9.85 5.19 4.03
N ILE A 79 9.04 6.02 4.69
CA ILE A 79 9.34 7.45 4.90
C ILE A 79 10.55 7.61 5.85
N ILE A 80 10.64 6.82 6.92
CA ILE A 80 11.78 6.84 7.85
C ILE A 80 13.07 6.41 7.13
N LEU A 81 13.01 5.38 6.28
CA LEU A 81 14.16 4.93 5.49
C LEU A 81 14.62 6.00 4.50
N ALA A 82 13.70 6.76 3.90
CA ALA A 82 14.04 7.91 3.05
C ALA A 82 14.75 9.03 3.85
N PHE A 83 14.31 9.29 5.08
CA PHE A 83 15.01 10.22 5.97
C PHE A 83 16.40 9.72 6.35
N CYS A 84 16.56 8.42 6.63
CA CYS A 84 17.86 7.80 6.87
C CYS A 84 18.77 7.88 5.64
N LEU A 85 18.22 7.67 4.44
CA LEU A 85 18.93 7.82 3.17
C LEU A 85 19.47 9.25 3.02
N ARG A 86 18.63 10.26 3.23
CA ARG A 86 19.02 11.68 3.13
C ARG A 86 20.02 12.08 4.21
N SER A 87 19.80 11.65 5.46
CA SER A 87 20.69 11.94 6.58
C SER A 87 22.06 11.28 6.41
N GLY A 88 22.09 10.03 5.93
CA GLY A 88 23.32 9.32 5.59
C GLY A 88 24.09 10.03 4.49
N MET A 89 23.40 10.54 3.47
CA MET A 89 24.01 11.36 2.42
C MET A 89 24.65 12.63 2.96
N MET A 90 23.94 13.38 3.81
CA MET A 90 24.48 14.61 4.42
C MET A 90 25.74 14.33 5.28
N LEU A 91 25.80 13.17 5.92
CA LEU A 91 26.93 12.78 6.77
C LEU A 91 28.14 12.27 5.98
N LEU A 92 27.93 11.45 4.95
CA LEU A 92 29.01 10.80 4.20
C LEU A 92 29.55 11.63 3.02
N ALA A 93 28.73 12.47 2.40
CA ALA A 93 29.14 13.25 1.23
C ALA A 93 30.36 14.16 1.49
N PRO A 94 30.51 14.84 2.64
CA PRO A 94 31.68 15.66 2.94
C PRO A 94 33.00 14.86 3.05
N ALA A 95 32.93 13.58 3.41
CA ALA A 95 34.11 12.75 3.63
C ALA A 95 34.54 11.97 2.38
N PHE A 96 33.58 11.46 1.60
CA PHE A 96 33.84 10.53 0.50
C PHE A 96 33.45 11.08 -0.89
N GLY A 97 32.87 12.28 -0.95
CA GLY A 97 32.26 12.84 -2.16
C GLY A 97 30.84 12.34 -2.41
N GLU A 98 30.09 13.03 -3.27
CA GLU A 98 28.65 12.78 -3.45
C GLU A 98 28.33 11.42 -4.06
N MET A 99 29.02 11.03 -5.14
CA MET A 99 28.78 9.76 -5.85
C MET A 99 29.07 8.52 -4.98
N PRO A 100 30.24 8.42 -4.34
CA PRO A 100 30.54 7.29 -3.46
C PRO A 100 29.62 7.23 -2.24
N ALA A 101 29.31 8.37 -1.62
CA ALA A 101 28.34 8.44 -0.53
C ALA A 101 26.97 7.93 -0.94
N PHE A 102 26.49 8.32 -2.13
CA PHE A 102 25.20 7.87 -2.66
C PHE A 102 25.14 6.36 -2.82
N ILE A 103 26.13 5.75 -3.46
CA ILE A 103 26.18 4.29 -3.67
C ILE A 103 26.22 3.55 -2.33
N MET A 104 27.01 4.03 -1.36
CA MET A 104 27.10 3.39 -0.04
C MET A 104 25.78 3.48 0.73
N VAL A 105 25.16 4.65 0.76
CA VAL A 105 23.94 4.89 1.54
C VAL A 105 22.73 4.20 0.90
N ILE A 106 22.61 4.21 -0.42
CA ILE A 106 21.54 3.48 -1.12
C ILE A 106 21.72 1.96 -1.00
N ALA A 107 22.95 1.45 -1.10
CA ALA A 107 23.23 0.04 -0.89
C ALA A 107 22.85 -0.42 0.52
N ALA A 108 23.14 0.41 1.54
CA ALA A 108 22.77 0.12 2.92
C ALA A 108 21.24 0.14 3.12
N VAL A 109 20.55 1.20 2.68
CA VAL A 109 19.09 1.35 2.87
C VAL A 109 18.32 0.28 2.09
N LEU A 110 18.67 0.04 0.83
CA LEU A 110 18.05 -1.03 0.04
C LEU A 110 18.42 -2.40 0.57
N GLY A 111 19.65 -2.61 1.05
CA GLY A 111 20.06 -3.84 1.72
C GLY A 111 19.17 -4.15 2.92
N ILE A 112 18.93 -3.16 3.79
CA ILE A 112 18.00 -3.29 4.93
C ILE A 112 16.60 -3.66 4.44
N LEU A 113 16.09 -2.97 3.42
CA LEU A 113 14.73 -3.19 2.94
C LEU A 113 14.56 -4.57 2.28
N LEU A 114 15.48 -4.97 1.41
CA LEU A 114 15.40 -6.21 0.64
C LEU A 114 15.71 -7.44 1.50
N ILE A 115 16.81 -7.40 2.26
CA ILE A 115 17.21 -8.52 3.13
C ILE A 115 16.26 -8.57 4.32
N GLY A 116 16.01 -7.44 4.98
CA GLY A 116 15.09 -7.35 6.11
C GLY A 116 13.66 -7.73 5.72
N GLY A 117 13.25 -7.55 4.48
CA GLY A 117 11.94 -8.01 4.00
C GLY A 117 11.75 -9.52 3.99
N THR A 118 12.84 -10.30 3.91
CA THR A 118 12.77 -11.77 4.09
C THR A 118 12.51 -12.17 5.54
N TYR A 119 12.95 -11.36 6.51
CA TYR A 119 12.81 -11.63 7.94
C TYR A 119 11.55 -10.98 8.55
N ALA A 120 11.14 -9.81 8.05
CA ALA A 120 10.03 -9.01 8.56
C ALA A 120 9.13 -8.50 7.42
N PRO A 121 8.47 -9.40 6.66
CA PRO A 121 7.64 -9.03 5.51
C PRO A 121 6.42 -8.18 5.88
N GLY A 122 6.01 -8.19 7.16
CA GLY A 122 4.94 -7.32 7.66
C GLY A 122 5.31 -5.83 7.74
N PHE A 123 6.59 -5.49 7.60
CA PHE A 123 7.08 -4.12 7.78
C PHE A 123 7.94 -3.68 6.61
N LEU A 124 8.90 -4.49 6.21
CA LEU A 124 9.83 -4.25 5.11
C LEU A 124 9.33 -5.00 3.87
N ASN A 125 8.48 -4.35 3.08
CA ASN A 125 7.86 -4.95 1.90
C ASN A 125 7.77 -3.95 0.75
N ASN A 126 7.09 -4.34 -0.32
CA ASN A 126 6.91 -3.51 -1.52
C ASN A 126 6.21 -2.18 -1.24
N ILE A 127 5.37 -2.09 -0.19
CA ILE A 127 4.75 -0.82 0.23
C ILE A 127 5.83 0.09 0.82
N ALA A 128 6.65 -0.43 1.74
CA ALA A 128 7.76 0.33 2.31
C ALA A 128 8.72 0.82 1.22
N PHE A 129 9.00 -0.02 0.22
CA PHE A 129 9.83 0.36 -0.92
C PHE A 129 9.20 1.48 -1.75
N ALA A 130 7.91 1.40 -2.05
CA ALA A 130 7.22 2.43 -2.80
C ALA A 130 7.24 3.78 -2.08
N TYR A 131 7.03 3.80 -0.76
CA TYR A 131 7.12 5.02 0.04
C TYR A 131 8.56 5.55 0.13
N LEU A 132 9.57 4.68 0.20
CA LEU A 132 10.98 5.09 0.13
C LEU A 132 11.26 5.85 -1.17
N ILE A 133 10.84 5.31 -2.31
CA ILE A 133 11.05 5.96 -3.62
C ILE A 133 10.25 7.26 -3.73
N ALA A 134 8.96 7.23 -3.37
CA ALA A 134 8.11 8.42 -3.43
C ALA A 134 8.66 9.55 -2.54
N ALA A 135 9.04 9.24 -1.30
CA ALA A 135 9.65 10.21 -0.39
C ALA A 135 11.01 10.71 -0.90
N SER A 136 11.82 9.84 -1.51
CA SER A 136 13.13 10.23 -2.05
C SER A 136 13.02 11.18 -3.25
N ILE A 137 11.97 11.04 -4.07
CA ILE A 137 11.71 11.92 -5.22
C ILE A 137 11.12 13.25 -4.76
N MET A 138 10.13 13.20 -3.88
CA MET A 138 9.35 14.38 -3.50
C MET A 138 10.10 15.33 -2.57
N ILE A 139 11.24 14.90 -2.02
CA ILE A 139 11.84 15.61 -0.90
C ILE A 139 13.32 15.89 -1.15
N THR A 140 13.58 17.10 -1.63
CA THR A 140 14.93 17.68 -1.70
C THR A 140 15.48 18.06 -0.32
N ASP A 141 14.63 18.35 0.67
CA ASP A 141 15.01 18.77 2.03
C ASP A 141 14.21 18.05 3.12
N LEU A 142 14.40 16.72 3.26
CA LEU A 142 13.73 15.94 4.30
C LEU A 142 14.43 16.19 5.63
N ASP A 143 14.05 17.29 6.29
CA ASP A 143 14.45 17.58 7.67
C ASP A 143 13.50 16.91 8.68
N ALA A 144 13.92 16.82 9.94
CA ALA A 144 13.13 16.23 11.02
C ALA A 144 11.72 16.84 11.15
N GLY A 145 11.58 18.15 10.91
CA GLY A 145 10.27 18.81 10.91
C GLY A 145 9.34 18.32 9.79
N LYS A 146 9.89 18.13 8.57
CA LYS A 146 9.12 17.60 7.45
C LYS A 146 8.83 16.12 7.63
N LEU A 147 9.76 15.33 8.16
CA LEU A 147 9.52 13.92 8.48
C LEU A 147 8.27 13.77 9.38
N PHE A 148 8.19 14.55 10.46
CA PHE A 148 7.04 14.51 11.35
C PHE A 148 5.75 14.91 10.63
N ASN A 149 5.79 15.95 9.80
CA ASN A 149 4.63 16.36 8.99
C ASN A 149 4.16 15.22 8.06
N HIS A 150 5.08 14.58 7.34
CA HIS A 150 4.77 13.47 6.45
C HIS A 150 4.17 12.27 7.19
N LEU A 151 4.69 11.95 8.38
CA LEU A 151 4.12 10.90 9.23
C LEU A 151 2.74 11.30 9.77
N ALA A 152 2.54 12.55 10.18
CA ALA A 152 1.24 13.03 10.64
C ALA A 152 0.18 12.96 9.52
N VAL A 153 0.53 13.42 8.31
CA VAL A 153 -0.33 13.32 7.13
C VAL A 153 -0.57 11.86 6.75
N LEU A 154 0.44 11.00 6.84
CA LEU A 154 0.29 9.56 6.60
C LEU A 154 -0.76 8.97 7.54
N PHE A 155 -0.62 9.12 8.85
CA PHE A 155 -1.51 8.49 9.82
C PHE A 155 -2.90 9.15 9.88
N ILE A 156 -2.95 10.47 10.01
CA ILE A 156 -4.20 11.22 10.18
C ILE A 156 -4.91 11.35 8.83
N GLY A 157 -4.20 11.90 7.83
CA GLY A 157 -4.75 12.07 6.49
C GLY A 157 -5.07 10.73 5.85
N GLY A 158 -4.15 9.77 5.90
CA GLY A 158 -4.39 8.42 5.38
C GLY A 158 -5.54 7.72 6.10
N GLY A 159 -5.68 7.91 7.41
CA GLY A 159 -6.79 7.38 8.19
C GLY A 159 -8.15 7.94 7.78
N ILE A 160 -8.24 9.27 7.61
CA ILE A 160 -9.46 9.95 7.12
C ILE A 160 -9.79 9.48 5.69
N MET A 161 -8.77 9.41 4.84
CA MET A 161 -8.93 9.02 3.45
C MET A 161 -9.45 7.58 3.34
N LEU A 162 -8.75 6.63 3.96
CA LEU A 162 -9.10 5.22 3.93
C LEU A 162 -10.44 4.94 4.63
N GLY A 163 -10.63 5.52 5.82
CA GLY A 163 -11.86 5.36 6.59
C GLY A 163 -13.08 5.88 5.82
N GLY A 164 -12.96 7.03 5.15
CA GLY A 164 -14.01 7.56 4.30
C GLY A 164 -14.29 6.68 3.08
N CYS A 165 -13.26 6.14 2.42
CA CYS A 165 -13.43 5.19 1.31
C CYS A 165 -14.23 3.95 1.74
N ILE A 166 -13.86 3.32 2.87
CA ILE A 166 -14.53 2.13 3.39
C ILE A 166 -15.97 2.46 3.77
N LEU A 167 -16.18 3.53 4.53
CA LEU A 167 -17.52 3.94 4.99
C LEU A 167 -18.47 4.22 3.83
N LEU A 168 -17.99 4.95 2.81
CA LEU A 168 -18.78 5.28 1.63
C LEU A 168 -19.06 4.07 0.76
N ALA A 169 -18.09 3.16 0.60
CA ALA A 169 -18.31 1.90 -0.11
C ALA A 169 -19.39 1.06 0.60
N THR A 170 -19.30 0.88 1.91
CA THR A 170 -20.31 0.16 2.71
C THR A 170 -21.69 0.81 2.61
N PHE A 171 -21.75 2.14 2.68
CA PHE A 171 -23.02 2.87 2.56
C PHE A 171 -23.65 2.74 1.17
N ALA A 172 -22.83 2.85 0.12
CA ALA A 172 -23.27 2.68 -1.27
C ALA A 172 -23.78 1.26 -1.52
N MET A 173 -23.05 0.23 -1.07
CA MET A 173 -23.48 -1.17 -1.19
C MET A 173 -24.83 -1.41 -0.49
N LYS A 174 -24.98 -0.92 0.74
CA LYS A 174 -26.24 -1.02 1.50
C LYS A 174 -27.41 -0.32 0.79
N LYS A 175 -27.18 0.84 0.17
CA LYS A 175 -28.18 1.60 -0.60
C LYS A 175 -28.58 0.90 -1.90
N LEU A 176 -27.64 0.19 -2.52
CA LEU A 176 -27.85 -0.51 -3.80
C LEU A 176 -28.43 -1.92 -3.61
N GLY A 177 -28.61 -2.38 -2.37
CA GLY A 177 -29.13 -3.72 -2.08
C GLY A 177 -28.17 -4.83 -2.51
N VAL A 178 -26.89 -4.51 -2.65
CA VAL A 178 -25.83 -5.48 -2.94
C VAL A 178 -25.43 -6.08 -1.59
N GLU A 179 -25.91 -7.29 -1.29
CA GLU A 179 -25.44 -8.04 -0.13
C GLU A 179 -23.97 -8.44 -0.34
N GLU A 180 -23.17 -8.38 0.74
CA GLU A 180 -21.78 -8.83 0.75
C GLU A 180 -21.70 -10.30 0.30
N GLY A 181 -21.31 -10.54 -0.94
CA GLY A 181 -20.78 -11.83 -1.39
C GLY A 181 -19.39 -12.14 -0.81
N ALA A 182 -19.06 -11.63 0.39
CA ALA A 182 -17.75 -11.70 1.02
C ALA A 182 -17.71 -12.64 2.24
N LYS A 183 -18.62 -13.63 2.30
CA LYS A 183 -18.64 -14.66 3.36
C LYS A 183 -18.66 -16.11 2.89
N ASP A 184 -18.38 -16.39 1.61
CA ASP A 184 -18.36 -17.78 1.09
C ASP A 184 -16.97 -18.30 0.67
N ASN A 185 -15.89 -17.62 1.06
CA ASN A 185 -14.51 -18.09 0.81
C ASN A 185 -13.67 -18.23 2.09
N ALA A 186 -14.31 -18.42 3.24
CA ALA A 186 -13.62 -18.66 4.51
C ALA A 186 -13.79 -20.09 5.04
N ASP A 187 -14.50 -20.96 4.32
CA ASP A 187 -14.72 -22.34 4.74
C ASP A 187 -14.98 -23.22 3.51
N LYS A 188 -13.90 -23.68 2.86
CA LYS A 188 -13.79 -24.95 2.11
C LYS A 188 -12.44 -25.05 1.39
N ASP A 189 -11.77 -26.16 1.68
CA ASP A 189 -10.72 -26.81 0.90
C ASP A 189 -9.35 -26.13 0.80
N ASP A 190 -8.59 -26.18 1.91
CA ASP A 190 -7.17 -26.51 1.84
C ASP A 190 -7.00 -27.92 2.44
N PRO A 191 -6.87 -28.99 1.63
CA PRO A 191 -6.40 -30.27 2.17
C PRO A 191 -4.94 -30.13 2.58
N GLU A 192 -4.59 -30.63 3.77
CA GLU A 192 -3.22 -30.72 4.29
C GLU A 192 -2.23 -31.18 3.22
N PRO A 193 -0.99 -30.64 3.18
CA PRO A 193 0.01 -31.11 2.23
C PRO A 193 0.33 -32.59 2.47
N GLU A 194 -0.04 -33.41 1.50
CA GLU A 194 0.24 -34.84 1.42
C GLU A 194 1.74 -35.09 1.61
N LYS A 195 2.08 -35.87 2.64
CA LYS A 195 3.45 -36.31 2.94
C LYS A 195 3.92 -37.21 1.79
N VAL A 196 4.82 -36.69 0.95
CA VAL A 196 5.53 -37.49 -0.05
C VAL A 196 6.48 -38.46 0.67
N SER A 197 6.01 -39.69 0.85
CA SER A 197 6.79 -40.85 1.27
C SER A 197 7.69 -41.28 0.10
N VAL A 198 8.96 -40.92 0.14
CA VAL A 198 9.98 -41.45 -0.78
C VAL A 198 10.27 -42.90 -0.37
N ARG A 199 10.01 -43.83 -1.28
CA ARG A 199 10.51 -45.21 -1.25
C ARG A 199 11.48 -45.40 -2.40
#